data_AF-A0A529IAK2-F1
#
_entry.id   AF-A0A529IAK2-F1
#
_cell.length_a   1.000
_cell.length_b   1.000
_cell.length_c   1.000
_cell.angle_alpha   90.00
_cell.angle_beta   90.00
_cell.angle_gamma   90.00
#
_symmetry.space_group_name_H-M   'P 1'
#
loop_
_entity.id
_entity.type
_entity.pdbx_description
1 polymer ?
#
loop_
_entity_poly.entity_id
_entity_poly.type
_entity_poly.pdbx_seq_one_letter_code
_entity_poly.pdbx_strand_id
1 'polypeptide(L)' 'VGAGDIVVADETGVCFIPIARAAEVLAKALKKSAFEEAKCEAIDSGVAVADLPSNA' A
#
# COMPACT_ATOMS: atom_id res chain seq x y z
N VAL A 1 -19.21 6.14 4.43
CA VAL A 1 -18.66 5.98 5.79
C VAL A 1 -19.81 5.64 6.71
N GLY A 2 -19.85 4.39 7.16
CA GLY A 2 -20.80 3.90 8.15
C GLY A 2 -20.12 3.70 9.51
N ALA A 3 -20.93 3.55 10.56
CA ALA A 3 -20.41 3.16 11.86
C ALA A 3 -19.69 1.80 11.77
N GLY A 4 -18.46 1.74 12.27
CA GLY A 4 -17.62 0.54 12.22
C GLY A 4 -16.65 0.47 11.04
N ASP A 5 -16.76 1.35 10.04
CA ASP A 5 -15.71 1.49 9.01
C ASP A 5 -14.38 1.93 9.65
N ILE A 6 -13.27 1.50 9.07
CA ILE A 6 -11.94 1.87 9.55
C ILE A 6 -11.54 3.18 8.89
N VAL A 7 -11.05 4.13 9.69
CA VAL A 7 -10.52 5.40 9.21
C VAL A 7 -9.02 5.42 9.50
N VAL A 8 -8.22 5.55 8.45
CA VAL A 8 -6.77 5.74 8.55
C VAL A 8 -6.47 7.18 8.18
N ALA A 9 -5.67 7.86 8.99
CA ALA A 9 -5.29 9.25 8.76
C ALA A 9 -3.80 9.43 9.02
N ASP A 10 -3.13 10.12 8.10
CA ASP A 10 -1.72 10.51 8.16
C ASP A 10 -1.56 11.94 7.60
N GLU A 11 -0.33 12.41 7.44
CA GLU A 11 0.01 13.71 6.87
C GLU A 11 -0.37 13.87 5.39
N THR A 12 -0.61 12.78 4.68
CA THR A 12 -1.04 12.77 3.28
C THR A 12 -2.56 12.94 3.17
N GLY A 13 -3.32 12.40 4.11
CA GLY A 13 -4.77 12.61 4.19
C GLY A 13 -5.54 11.58 5.01
N VAL A 14 -6.78 11.31 4.59
CA VAL A 14 -7.70 10.40 5.28
C VAL A 14 -8.26 9.37 4.31
N CYS A 15 -8.15 8.09 4.66
CA CYS A 15 -8.65 6.95 3.90
C CYS A 15 -9.73 6.21 4.70
N PHE A 16 -10.88 5.97 4.08
CA PHE A 16 -12.02 5.26 4.68
C PHE A 16 -12.12 3.86 4.08
N ILE A 17 -12.04 2.84 4.93
CA ILE A 17 -12.06 1.43 4.56
C ILE A 17 -13.38 0.82 5.02
N PRO A 18 -14.24 0.37 4.08
CA PRO A 18 -15.48 -0.31 4.44
C PRO A 18 -15.21 -1.55 5.29
N ILE A 19 -15.88 -1.69 6.44
CA ILE A 19 -15.63 -2.81 7.37
C ILE A 19 -15.83 -4.17 6.70
N ALA A 20 -16.79 -4.28 5.79
CA ALA A 20 -17.07 -5.49 5.02
C ALA A 20 -15.90 -5.95 4.11
N ARG A 21 -14.96 -5.06 3.81
CA ARG A 21 -13.79 -5.32 2.96
C ARG A 21 -12.46 -5.15 3.69
N ALA A 22 -12.47 -4.89 5.00
CA ALA A 22 -11.26 -4.58 5.76
C ALA A 22 -10.17 -5.65 5.59
N ALA A 23 -10.53 -6.94 5.64
CA ALA A 23 -9.58 -8.03 5.46
C ALA A 23 -8.97 -8.09 4.05
N GLU A 24 -9.79 -7.89 3.01
CA GLU A 24 -9.32 -7.83 1.61
C GLU A 24 -8.36 -6.65 1.41
N VAL A 25 -8.72 -5.48 1.94
CA VAL A 25 -7.91 -4.26 1.86
C VAL A 25 -6.60 -4.44 2.60
N LEU A 26 -6.60 -5.04 3.79
CA LEU A 26 -5.38 -5.33 4.54
C LEU A 26 -4.43 -6.24 3.76
N ALA A 27 -4.95 -7.34 3.19
CA ALA A 27 -4.14 -8.26 2.41
C ALA A 27 -3.48 -7.57 1.20
N LYS A 28 -4.23 -6.70 0.51
CA LYS A 28 -3.71 -5.92 -0.63
C LYS A 28 -2.69 -4.87 -0.19
N ALA A 29 -2.96 -4.17 0.91
CA ALA A 29 -2.06 -3.15 1.46
C ALA A 29 -0.70 -3.76 1.87
N LEU A 30 -0.73 -4.90 2.58
CA LEU A 30 0.49 -5.62 2.96
C LEU A 30 1.30 -6.08 1.75
N LYS A 31 0.64 -6.68 0.75
CA LYS A 31 1.30 -7.09 -0.50
C LYS A 31 1.96 -5.91 -1.21
N LYS A 32 1.24 -4.78 -1.30
CA LYS A 32 1.71 -3.56 -1.95
C LYS A 32 2.90 -2.94 -1.21
N SER A 33 2.82 -2.84 0.11
CA SER A 33 3.89 -2.31 0.95
C SER A 33 5.18 -3.12 0.79
N ALA A 34 5.11 -4.46 0.86
CA ALA A 34 6.28 -5.32 0.69
C ALA A 34 6.90 -5.19 -0.72
N PHE A 35 6.06 -5.05 -1.75
CA PHE A 35 6.53 -4.82 -3.11
C PHE A 35 7.20 -3.45 -3.28
N GLU A 36 6.70 -2.41 -2.61
CA GLU A 36 7.29 -1.08 -2.64
C GLU A 36 8.62 -1.03 -1.87
N GLU A 37 8.72 -1.72 -0.73
CA GLU A 37 9.97 -1.86 0.01
C GLU A 37 11.07 -2.49 -0.85
N ALA A 38 10.79 -3.64 -1.49
CA ALA A 38 11.74 -4.29 -2.39
C ALA A 38 12.15 -3.41 -3.59
N LYS A 39 11.23 -2.60 -4.10
CA LYS A 39 11.55 -1.62 -5.15
C LYS A 39 12.45 -0.50 -4.64
N CYS A 40 12.19 0.03 -3.45
CA CYS A 40 13.04 1.05 -2.86
C CYS A 40 14.46 0.53 -2.66
N GLU A 41 14.61 -0.68 -2.13
CA GLU A 41 15.92 -1.34 -2.00
C GLU A 41 16.65 -1.50 -3.34
N ALA A 42 15.92 -1.90 -4.40
CA ALA A 42 16.49 -2.02 -5.73
C ALA A 42 16.97 -0.66 -6.28
N ILE A 43 16.19 0.41 -6.09
CA ILE A 43 16.57 1.77 -6.48
C ILE A 43 17.82 2.22 -5.72
N ASP A 44 17.85 2.01 -4.40
CA ASP A 44 18.98 2.37 -3.54
C ASP A 44 20.26 1.61 -3.93
N SER A 45 20.12 0.39 -4.47
CA SER A 45 21.22 -0.40 -5.03
C SER A 45 21.68 0.03 -6.44
N GLY A 46 21.01 1.01 -7.05
CA GLY A 46 21.38 1.61 -8.34
C GLY A 46 20.57 1.11 -9.55
N VAL A 47 19.49 0.36 -9.34
CA VAL A 47 18.58 -0.06 -10.43
C VAL A 47 17.76 1.15 -10.89
N ALA A 48 17.72 1.40 -12.20
CA ALA A 48 16.90 2.46 -12.76
C ALA A 48 15.41 2.13 -12.61
N VAL A 49 14.58 3.15 -12.30
CA VAL A 49 13.13 2.96 -12.09
C VAL A 49 12.43 2.32 -13.30
N ALA A 50 12.90 2.58 -14.51
CA ALA A 50 12.35 2.01 -15.75
C ALA A 50 12.54 0.48 -15.85
N ASP A 51 13.51 -0.07 -15.10
CA ASP A 51 13.85 -1.50 -15.11
C ASP A 51 13.23 -2.26 -13.93
N LEU A 52 12.46 -1.57 -13.08
CA LEU A 52 11.77 -2.21 -11.95
C LEU A 52 10.56 -3.04 -12.41
N PRO A 53 10.20 -4.10 -11.66
CA PRO A 53 8.96 -4.82 -11.90
C PRO A 53 7.74 -3.88 -11.83
N SER A 54 6.79 -4.03 -12.75
CA SER A 54 5.67 -3.09 -12.93
C SER A 54 4.40 -3.44 -12.14
N ASN A 55 4.25 -4.67 -11.64
CA ASN A 55 3.02 -5.16 -11.00
C ASN A 55 3.27 -5.70 -9.59
N ALA A 56 2.39 -5.31 -8.66
CA ALA A 56 2.41 -5.75 -7.26
C ALA A 56 1.53 -6.97 -7.01
#